data_AF-A0A1Y2LA87-F1
#
_entry.id   AF-A0A1Y2LA87-F1
#
_cell.length_a   1.000
_cell.length_b   1.000
_cell.length_c   1.000
_cell.angle_alpha   90.00
_cell.angle_beta   90.00
_cell.angle_gamma   90.00
#
_symmetry.space_group_name_H-M   'P 1'
#
loop_
_entity.id
_entity.type
_entity.pdbx_description
1 polymer ?
#
loop_
_entity_poly.entity_id
_entity_poly.type
_entity_poly.pdbx_seq_one_letter_code
_entity_poly.pdbx_strand_id
1 'polypeptide(L)' 'MDTHEITRLQNRMASHDPGEFHFREIFGPDWDRLYIGDKVRLGREFLNAVRAGYFPGIEDTGQKKGGGRVYRRIG' A
#
# COMPACT_ATOMS: atom_id res chain seq x y z
N MET A 1 9.08 -1.45 -7.36
CA MET A 1 7.80 -1.00 -7.91
C MET A 1 8.11 0.03 -8.96
N ASP A 2 7.60 -0.15 -10.17
CA ASP A 2 7.83 0.79 -11.28
C ASP A 2 6.81 1.94 -11.26
N THR A 3 7.00 2.90 -12.16
CA THR A 3 6.15 4.09 -12.27
C THR A 3 4.70 3.74 -12.62
N HIS A 4 4.45 2.74 -13.47
CA HIS A 4 3.10 2.35 -13.84
C HIS A 4 2.32 1.81 -12.63
N GLU A 5 2.97 1.00 -11.81
CA GLU A 5 2.39 0.44 -10.60
C GLU A 5 2.16 1.52 -9.52
N ILE A 6 3.10 2.47 -9.37
CA ILE A 6 2.91 3.63 -8.48
C ILE A 6 1.69 4.44 -8.91
N THR A 7 1.57 4.81 -10.19
CA THR A 7 0.43 5.59 -10.70
C THR A 7 -0.88 4.83 -10.54
N ARG A 8 -0.90 3.51 -10.80
CA ARG A 8 -2.08 2.66 -10.58
C ARG A 8 -2.55 2.70 -9.12
N LEU A 9 -1.63 2.60 -8.16
CA LEU A 9 -1.95 2.61 -6.74
C LEU A 9 -2.35 4.01 -6.25
N GLN A 10 -1.71 5.08 -6.72
CA GLN A 10 -2.12 6.46 -6.44
C GLN A 10 -3.58 6.70 -6.84
N ASN A 11 -3.97 6.27 -8.05
CA ASN A 11 -5.35 6.42 -8.53
C ASN A 11 -6.36 5.68 -7.65
N ARG A 12 -6.03 4.47 -7.19
CA ARG A 12 -6.91 3.73 -6.27
C ARG A 12 -7.02 4.39 -4.91
N MET A 13 -5.92 4.93 -4.38
CA MET A 13 -5.92 5.64 -3.11
C MET A 13 -6.66 6.97 -3.16
N ALA A 14 -6.72 7.63 -4.32
CA ALA A 14 -7.49 8.86 -4.48
C ALA A 14 -8.98 8.65 -4.18
N SER A 15 -9.51 7.46 -4.51
CA SER A 15 -10.89 7.05 -4.26
C SER A 15 -11.10 6.28 -2.94
N HIS A 16 -10.04 6.08 -2.15
CA HIS A 16 -10.15 5.40 -0.86
C HIS A 16 -10.48 6.41 0.23
N ASP A 17 -11.37 6.02 1.15
CA ASP A 17 -11.74 6.87 2.28
C ASP A 17 -10.53 7.17 3.18
N PRO A 18 -10.50 8.34 3.85
CA PRO A 18 -9.52 8.62 4.89
C PRO A 18 -9.57 7.57 6.02
N GLY A 19 -8.42 7.30 6.63
CA GLY A 19 -8.31 6.35 7.75
C GLY A 19 -7.28 5.24 7.56
N GLU A 20 -7.35 4.24 8.42
CA GLU A 20 -6.41 3.12 8.46
C GLU A 20 -6.75 2.06 7.43
N PHE A 21 -5.73 1.52 6.77
CA PHE A 21 -5.87 0.45 5.79
C PHE A 21 -4.63 -0.45 5.71
N HIS A 22 -4.78 -1.63 5.13
CA HIS A 22 -3.68 -2.49 4.73
C HIS A 22 -3.41 -2.41 3.23
N PHE A 23 -2.14 -2.53 2.83
CA PHE A 23 -1.74 -2.46 1.42
C PHE A 23 -2.54 -3.41 0.50
N ARG A 24 -2.91 -4.60 0.98
CA ARG A 24 -3.72 -5.56 0.21
C ARG A 24 -5.05 -5.00 -0.26
N GLU A 25 -5.65 -4.08 0.50
CA GLU A 25 -6.95 -3.47 0.21
C GLU A 25 -6.83 -2.54 -1.00
N ILE A 26 -5.72 -1.78 -1.09
CA ILE A 26 -5.40 -0.93 -2.25
C ILE A 26 -4.91 -1.75 -3.45
N PHE A 27 -4.08 -2.76 -3.20
CA PHE A 27 -3.59 -3.66 -4.24
C PHE A 27 -4.73 -4.44 -4.90
N GLY A 28 -5.80 -4.71 -4.15
CA GLY A 28 -7.07 -5.24 -4.64
C GLY A 28 -7.06 -6.76 -4.86
N PRO A 29 -8.04 -7.29 -5.61
CA PRO A 29 -8.33 -8.74 -5.68
C PRO A 29 -7.17 -9.63 -6.15
N ASP A 30 -6.26 -9.10 -6.99
CA ASP A 30 -5.11 -9.86 -7.46
C ASP A 30 -4.09 -10.15 -6.36
N TRP A 31 -4.19 -9.47 -5.20
CA TRP A 31 -3.33 -9.74 -4.05
C TRP A 31 -3.38 -11.23 -3.66
N ASP A 32 -4.57 -11.82 -3.61
CA ASP A 32 -4.74 -13.19 -3.11
C ASP A 32 -4.17 -14.23 -4.08
N ARG A 33 -4.00 -13.88 -5.35
CA ARG A 33 -3.42 -14.72 -6.41
C ARG A 33 -1.89 -14.74 -6.39
N LEU A 34 -1.27 -13.82 -5.64
CA LEU A 34 0.19 -13.74 -5.54
C LEU A 34 0.76 -14.87 -4.68
N TYR A 35 1.93 -15.36 -5.09
CA TYR A 35 2.76 -16.19 -4.22
C TYR A 35 3.21 -15.39 -2.99
N ILE A 36 3.49 -16.10 -1.89
CA ILE A 36 3.90 -15.46 -0.62
C ILE A 36 5.16 -14.59 -0.82
N GLY A 37 6.11 -15.04 -1.64
CA GLY A 37 7.30 -14.26 -1.98
C GLY A 37 6.99 -12.91 -2.63
N ASP A 38 6.03 -12.88 -3.56
CA ASP A 38 5.60 -11.65 -4.21
C ASP A 38 4.86 -10.70 -3.26
N LYS A 39 4.01 -11.24 -2.37
CA LYS A 39 3.35 -10.45 -1.33
C LYS A 39 4.37 -9.73 -0.44
N VAL A 40 5.41 -10.44 -0.03
CA VAL A 40 6.50 -9.87 0.79
C VAL A 40 7.29 -8.82 0.02
N ARG A 41 7.68 -9.13 -1.23
CA ARG A 41 8.43 -8.21 -2.10
C ARG A 41 7.63 -6.92 -2.35
N LEU A 42 6.39 -7.04 -2.81
CA LEU A 42 5.52 -5.89 -3.10
C LEU A 42 5.22 -5.07 -1.84
N GLY A 43 4.99 -5.74 -0.69
CA GLY A 43 4.82 -5.04 0.58
C GLY A 43 6.04 -4.21 0.98
N ARG A 44 7.27 -4.73 0.77
CA ARG A 44 8.52 -4.00 1.02
C ARG A 44 8.71 -2.84 0.04
N GLU A 45 8.43 -3.06 -1.24
CA GLU A 45 8.52 -2.02 -2.26
C GLU A 45 7.54 -0.88 -1.98
N PHE A 46 6.30 -1.22 -1.63
CA PHE A 46 5.28 -0.25 -1.26
C PHE A 46 5.68 0.56 -0.01
N LEU A 47 6.17 -0.10 1.04
CA LEU A 47 6.69 0.57 2.23
C LEU A 47 7.79 1.59 1.90
N ASN A 48 8.77 1.17 1.10
CA ASN A 48 9.86 2.05 0.69
C ASN A 48 9.33 3.24 -0.12
N ALA A 49 8.35 3.01 -0.99
CA ALA A 49 7.78 4.06 -1.82
C ALA A 49 6.96 5.08 -1.01
N VAL A 50 6.20 4.63 0.00
CA VAL A 50 5.54 5.53 0.97
C VAL A 50 6.57 6.39 1.69
N ARG A 51 7.64 5.79 2.22
CA ARG A 51 8.71 6.50 2.93
C ARG A 51 9.51 7.46 2.04
N ALA A 52 9.59 7.18 0.75
CA ALA A 52 10.21 8.06 -0.23
C ALA A 52 9.27 9.19 -0.72
N GLY A 53 8.03 9.25 -0.24
CA GLY A 53 7.08 10.31 -0.57
C GLY A 53 6.34 10.12 -1.90
N TYR A 54 6.40 8.94 -2.52
CA TYR A 54 5.68 8.67 -3.78
C TYR A 54 4.16 8.57 -3.61
N PHE A 55 3.65 8.49 -2.39
CA PHE A 55 2.22 8.46 -2.09
C PHE A 55 1.84 9.63 -1.19
N PRO A 56 1.60 10.83 -1.76
CA PRO A 56 1.16 12.00 -1.00
C PRO A 56 -0.12 11.70 -0.21
N GLY A 57 -0.16 12.14 1.04
CA GLY A 57 -1.30 11.89 1.93
C GLY A 57 -1.37 10.47 2.49
N ILE A 58 -0.35 9.63 2.29
CA ILE A 58 -0.26 8.30 2.91
C ILE A 58 0.89 8.26 3.91
N GLU A 59 0.60 7.80 5.12
CA GLU A 59 1.56 7.63 6.20
C GLU A 59 1.77 6.14 6.53
N ASP A 60 3.03 5.74 6.73
CA ASP A 60 3.38 4.48 7.41
C ASP A 60 3.23 4.67 8.92
N THR A 61 2.22 4.05 9.53
CA THR A 61 1.96 4.23 10.97
C THR A 61 2.96 3.51 11.87
N GLY A 62 3.83 2.67 11.30
CA GLY A 62 4.73 1.81 12.07
C GLY A 62 4.05 0.58 12.70
N GLN A 63 2.72 0.55 12.73
CA GLN A 63 1.95 -0.49 13.42
C GLN A 63 1.71 -1.72 12.55
N LYS A 64 1.41 -2.84 13.22
CA LYS A 64 0.95 -4.07 12.59
C LYS A 64 -0.32 -4.56 13.28
N LYS A 65 -1.29 -4.99 12.48
CA LYS A 65 -2.56 -5.57 12.93
C LYS A 65 -2.95 -6.71 11.97
N GLY A 66 -3.48 -7.81 12.49
CA GLY A 66 -3.95 -8.93 11.65
C GLY A 66 -2.90 -9.53 10.70
N GLY A 67 -1.61 -9.48 11.07
CA GLY A 67 -0.51 -9.99 10.24
C GLY A 67 0.00 -9.04 9.14
N GLY A 68 -0.56 -7.83 9.01
CA GLY A 68 -0.15 -6.83 8.02
C GLY A 68 0.30 -5.51 8.65
N ARG A 69 1.09 -4.73 7.90
CA ARG A 69 1.40 -3.33 8.26
C ARG A 69 0.17 -2.46 8.03
N VAL A 70 -0.06 -1.52 8.94
CA VAL A 70 -1.14 -0.54 8.84
C VAL A 70 -0.57 0.75 8.26
N TYR A 71 -1.30 1.33 7.30
CA TYR A 71 -1.04 2.64 6.72
C TYR A 71 -2.23 3.55 7.03
N ARG A 72 -2.03 4.85 6.93
CA ARG A 72 -3.10 5.83 7.12
C ARG A 72 -3.16 6.78 5.95
N ARG A 73 -4.36 6.96 5.39
CA ARG A 73 -4.64 8.03 4.44
C ARG A 73 -5.07 9.28 5.21
N ILE A 74 -4.32 10.35 5.04
CA ILE A 74 -4.53 11.67 5.61
C ILE A 74 -5.23 12.52 4.54
N GLY A 75 -6.34 13.16 4.92
CA GLY A 75 -7.17 13.96 4.03
C GLY A 75 -8.54 14.15 4.62
#